data_AF-A0A926MXJ1-F1
#
_entry.id   AF-A0A926MXJ1-F1
#
_cell.length_a   1.000
_cell.length_b   1.000
_cell.length_c   1.000
_cell.angle_alpha   90.00
_cell.angle_beta   90.00
_cell.angle_gamma   90.00
#
_symmetry.space_group_name_H-M   'P 1'
#
loop_
_entity.id
_entity.type
_entity.pdbx_description
1 polymer ?
#
loop_
_entity_poly.entity_id
_entity_poly.type
_entity_poly.pdbx_seq_one_letter_code
_entity_poly.pdbx_strand_id
1 'polypeptide(L)'
;MFGLHLMRIEFSGIKNLDRLNKNINTNNFNAALTLLIIFLIIKAIPPVMSWMILDANISGDTKDACTGSGACWTYIKVWFKRFMYGMYPNEQIWRVNLAFIFLVVLAFVGFITPQKYRNLLT
;
A
#
# COMPACT_ATOMS: atom_id res chain seq x y z
N MET A 1 28.31 -15.34 24.50
CA MET A 1 27.73 -14.75 23.27
C MET A 1 26.52 -15.58 22.83
N PHE A 2 25.46 -15.61 23.66
CA PHE A 2 24.34 -16.56 23.56
C PHE A 2 23.12 -16.03 22.76
N GLY A 3 23.07 -14.73 22.44
CA GLY A 3 21.88 -14.09 21.86
C GLY A 3 21.64 -14.34 20.37
N LEU A 4 22.66 -14.74 19.60
CA LEU A 4 22.56 -14.86 18.14
C LEU A 4 21.79 -16.12 17.71
N HIS A 5 21.74 -17.16 18.56
CA HIS A 5 21.22 -18.48 18.18
C HIS A 5 19.70 -18.62 18.37
N LEU A 6 19.07 -17.84 19.26
CA LEU A 6 17.62 -17.93 19.51
C LEU A 6 16.78 -17.24 18.42
N MET A 7 17.34 -16.23 17.74
CA MET A 7 16.67 -15.47 16.68
C MET A 7 17.08 -15.90 15.26
N ARG A 8 18.07 -16.78 15.15
CA ARG A 8 18.42 -17.40 13.87
C ARG A 8 17.36 -18.45 13.56
N ILE A 9 16.29 -17.99 12.94
CA ILE A 9 15.46 -18.79 12.05
C ILE A 9 16.40 -19.26 10.92
N GLU A 10 17.19 -20.31 11.19
CA GLU A 10 18.13 -20.93 10.24
C GLU A 10 17.58 -22.26 9.71
N PHE A 11 16.41 -22.67 10.21
CA PHE A 11 15.68 -23.88 9.83
C PHE A 11 14.19 -23.59 9.62
N SER A 12 13.83 -22.47 8.98
CA SER A 12 12.42 -22.27 8.56
C SER A 12 12.02 -23.24 7.44
N GLY A 13 13.00 -23.87 6.75
CA GLY A 13 12.76 -24.64 5.53
C GLY A 13 12.49 -23.77 4.29
N ILE A 14 12.50 -22.44 4.44
CA ILE A 14 12.20 -21.47 3.37
C ILE A 14 13.46 -20.63 3.10
N LYS A 15 14.18 -21.00 2.03
CA LYS A 15 15.49 -20.43 1.64
C LYS A 15 15.53 -18.90 1.57
N ASN A 16 14.43 -18.26 1.16
CA ASN A 16 14.33 -16.81 1.04
C ASN A 16 14.28 -16.12 2.41
N LEU A 17 13.53 -16.68 3.36
CA LEU A 17 13.42 -16.19 4.73
C LEU A 17 14.75 -16.35 5.48
N ASP A 18 15.42 -17.48 5.30
CA ASP A 18 16.73 -17.73 5.89
C ASP A 18 17.77 -16.71 5.38
N ARG A 19 17.73 -16.38 4.07
CA ARG A 19 18.61 -15.37 3.46
C ARG A 19 18.33 -13.96 3.97
N LEU A 20 17.05 -13.59 4.12
CA LEU A 20 16.64 -12.28 4.68
C LEU A 20 17.07 -12.15 6.14
N ASN A 21 16.81 -13.17 6.95
CA ASN A 21 17.16 -13.18 8.37
C ASN A 21 18.68 -13.01 8.58
N LYS A 22 19.48 -13.70 7.77
CA LYS A 22 20.95 -13.58 7.80
C LYS A 22 21.46 -12.16 7.48
N ASN A 23 20.75 -11.42 6.63
CA ASN A 23 21.14 -10.05 6.25
C ASN A 23 20.65 -8.99 7.26
N ILE A 24 19.52 -9.21 7.93
CA ILE A 24 18.90 -8.24 8.85
C ILE A 24 19.49 -8.39 10.26
N ASN A 25 19.64 -9.62 10.75
CA ASN A 25 20.06 -9.92 12.12
C ASN A 25 21.55 -10.25 12.20
N THR A 26 22.40 -9.26 11.88
CA THR A 26 23.86 -9.40 11.85
C THR A 26 24.53 -9.34 13.22
N ASN A 27 23.90 -8.70 14.21
CA ASN A 27 24.37 -8.58 15.59
C ASN A 27 23.21 -8.82 16.59
N ASN A 28 23.53 -9.15 17.84
CA ASN A 28 22.57 -9.37 18.92
C ASN A 28 21.65 -8.15 19.15
N PHE A 29 22.15 -6.94 18.93
CA PHE A 29 21.35 -5.71 19.03
C PHE A 29 20.25 -5.67 17.95
N ASN A 30 20.58 -5.97 16.69
CA ASN A 30 19.62 -6.00 15.59
C ASN A 30 18.57 -7.09 15.80
N ALA A 31 18.97 -8.23 16.37
CA ALA A 31 18.06 -9.28 16.77
C ALA A 31 17.07 -8.79 17.86
N ALA A 32 17.56 -8.18 18.94
CA ALA A 32 16.69 -7.62 19.97
C ALA A 32 15.74 -6.55 19.41
N LEU A 33 16.24 -5.68 18.53
CA LEU A 33 15.45 -4.64 17.87
C LEU A 33 14.36 -5.23 16.97
N THR A 34 14.67 -6.27 16.19
CA THR A 34 13.69 -6.96 15.33
C THR A 34 12.56 -7.56 16.17
N LEU A 35 12.90 -8.21 17.30
CA LEU A 35 11.89 -8.79 18.20
C LEU A 35 11.01 -7.70 18.84
N LEU A 36 11.62 -6.58 19.24
CA LEU A 36 10.90 -5.42 19.76
C LEU A 36 9.96 -4.82 18.72
N ILE A 37 10.39 -4.66 17.47
CA ILE A 37 9.55 -4.16 16.38
C ILE A 37 8.36 -5.10 16.13
N ILE A 38 8.60 -6.42 16.04
CA ILE A 38 7.53 -7.41 15.86
C ILE A 38 6.54 -7.34 17.03
N PHE A 39 7.04 -7.24 18.26
CA PHE A 39 6.19 -7.10 19.44
C PHE A 39 5.31 -5.85 19.39
N LEU A 40 5.89 -4.70 19.02
CA LEU A 40 5.14 -3.45 18.86
C LEU A 40 4.09 -3.56 17.77
N ILE A 41 4.41 -4.18 16.63
CA ILE A 41 3.47 -4.42 15.53
C ILE A 41 2.29 -5.27 16.03
N ILE A 42 2.56 -6.41 16.69
CA ILE A 42 1.51 -7.29 17.22
C ILE A 42 0.62 -6.55 18.22
N LYS A 43 1.18 -5.66 19.05
CA LYS A 43 0.41 -4.85 19.99
C LYS A 43 -0.37 -3.71 19.33
N ALA A 44 0.15 -3.13 18.25
CA ALA A 44 -0.48 -2.02 17.55
C ALA A 44 -1.60 -2.47 16.59
N ILE A 45 -1.51 -3.69 16.03
CA ILE A 45 -2.51 -4.20 15.07
C ILE A 45 -3.94 -4.22 15.66
N PRO A 46 -4.21 -4.81 16.84
CA PRO A 46 -5.58 -4.90 17.37
C PRO A 46 -6.30 -3.55 17.55
N PRO A 47 -5.71 -2.53 18.21
CA PRO A 47 -6.38 -1.24 18.37
C PRO A 47 -6.56 -0.50 17.04
N VAL A 48 -5.58 -0.59 16.13
CA VAL A 48 -5.69 0.02 14.79
C VAL A 48 -6.81 -0.63 13.98
N MET A 49 -6.93 -1.95 14.03
CA MET A 49 -7.99 -2.68 13.34
C MET A 49 -9.37 -2.39 13.91
N SER A 50 -9.50 -2.30 15.24
CA SER A 50 -10.76 -1.88 15.88
C SER A 50 -11.17 -0.48 15.41
N TRP A 51 -10.24 0.46 15.46
CA TRP A 51 -10.49 1.84 15.07
C TRP A 51 -10.81 1.98 13.56
N MET A 52 -10.11 1.25 12.69
CA MET A 52 -10.29 1.32 11.24
C MET A 52 -11.57 0.64 10.74
N ILE A 53 -12.05 -0.41 11.42
CA ILE A 53 -13.13 -1.27 10.91
C ILE A 53 -14.31 -1.37 11.88
N LEU A 54 -14.07 -1.67 13.15
CA LEU A 54 -15.13 -1.97 14.13
C LEU A 54 -15.86 -0.71 14.59
N ASP A 55 -15.10 0.32 14.94
CA ASP A 55 -15.63 1.60 15.45
C ASP A 55 -15.85 2.62 14.33
N ALA A 56 -15.66 2.20 13.09
CA ALA A 56 -15.57 3.08 11.95
C ALA A 56 -16.95 3.56 11.47
N ASN A 57 -17.01 4.83 11.06
CA ASN A 57 -18.23 5.43 10.54
C ASN A 57 -18.25 5.35 9.01
N ILE A 58 -19.07 4.43 8.51
CA ILE A 58 -19.14 4.02 7.09
C ILE A 58 -20.38 4.62 6.39
N SER A 59 -21.40 5.00 7.15
CA SER A 59 -22.68 5.47 6.62
C SER A 59 -22.83 6.99 6.74
N GLY A 60 -23.01 7.66 5.61
CA GLY A 60 -23.30 9.08 5.52
C GLY A 60 -22.87 9.66 4.17
N ASP A 61 -23.42 10.82 3.83
CA ASP A 61 -23.07 11.54 2.58
C ASP A 61 -22.44 12.92 2.85
N THR A 62 -22.30 13.29 4.13
CA THR A 62 -21.67 14.55 4.56
C THR A 62 -20.62 14.30 5.64
N LYS A 63 -19.66 15.22 5.76
CA LYS A 63 -18.60 15.16 6.79
C LYS A 63 -19.17 15.10 8.22
N ASP A 64 -20.36 15.67 8.42
CA ASP A 64 -21.02 15.77 9.72
C ASP A 64 -21.64 14.44 10.16
N ALA A 65 -21.73 13.46 9.25
CA ALA A 65 -22.14 12.10 9.58
C ALA A 65 -21.11 11.36 10.45
N CYS A 66 -19.87 11.85 10.55
CA CYS A 66 -18.84 11.24 11.39
C CYS A 66 -18.97 11.67 12.85
N THR A 67 -19.83 10.96 13.58
CA THR A 67 -20.14 11.20 15.00
C THR A 67 -19.46 10.22 15.96
N GLY A 68 -18.77 9.19 15.43
CA GLY A 68 -18.11 8.15 16.22
C GLY A 68 -16.63 8.45 16.53
N SER A 69 -16.05 7.69 17.45
CA SER A 69 -14.63 7.77 17.84
C SER A 69 -13.68 7.02 16.89
N GLY A 70 -14.19 6.20 15.98
CA GLY A 70 -13.42 5.42 15.02
C GLY A 70 -13.05 6.17 13.73
N ALA A 71 -12.54 5.44 12.75
CA ALA A 71 -12.16 5.98 11.44
C ALA A 71 -13.39 6.47 10.65
N CYS A 72 -13.28 7.64 10.04
CA CYS A 72 -14.34 8.27 9.26
C CYS A 72 -14.20 7.93 7.76
N TRP A 73 -14.73 6.79 7.33
CA TRP A 73 -14.73 6.38 5.92
C TRP A 73 -15.64 7.27 5.05
N THR A 74 -16.71 7.81 5.63
CA THR A 74 -17.59 8.77 4.96
C THR A 74 -16.84 10.00 4.45
N TYR A 75 -15.87 10.51 5.20
CA TYR A 75 -15.03 11.63 4.74
C TYR A 75 -14.20 11.24 3.52
N ILE A 76 -13.56 10.06 3.55
CA ILE A 76 -12.78 9.56 2.41
C ILE A 76 -13.68 9.44 1.18
N LYS A 77 -14.91 8.90 1.31
CA LYS A 77 -15.88 8.79 0.22
C LYS A 77 -16.23 10.15 -0.39
N VAL A 78 -16.54 11.14 0.45
CA VAL A 78 -16.91 12.50 0.01
C VAL A 78 -15.74 13.19 -0.70
N TRP A 79 -14.53 13.05 -0.16
CA TRP A 79 -13.33 13.72 -0.68
C TRP A 79 -12.56 12.90 -1.70
N PHE A 80 -12.99 11.68 -2.02
CA PHE A 80 -12.28 10.75 -2.89
C PHE A 80 -11.91 11.38 -4.25
N LYS A 81 -12.87 12.07 -4.88
CA LYS A 81 -12.62 12.77 -6.16
C LYS A 81 -11.56 13.86 -6.03
N ARG A 82 -11.51 14.57 -4.90
CA ARG A 82 -10.50 15.59 -4.63
C ARG A 82 -9.12 14.98 -4.36
N PHE A 83 -9.04 13.81 -3.71
CA PHE A 83 -7.76 13.11 -3.54
C PHE A 83 -7.21 12.57 -4.85
N MET A 84 -8.07 12.01 -5.70
CA MET A 84 -7.67 11.42 -6.98
C MET A 84 -7.34 12.49 -8.05
N TYR A 85 -8.17 13.53 -8.16
CA TYR A 85 -8.07 14.52 -9.23
C TYR A 85 -7.57 15.90 -8.74
N GLY A 86 -7.27 16.06 -7.45
CA GLY A 86 -6.81 17.33 -6.89
C GLY A 86 -7.87 18.43 -6.93
N MET A 87 -7.47 19.64 -7.29
CA MET A 87 -8.37 20.80 -7.41
C MET A 87 -9.11 20.86 -8.76
N TYR A 88 -9.11 19.79 -9.54
CA TYR A 88 -9.75 19.77 -10.85
C TYR A 88 -11.28 19.92 -10.72
N PRO A 89 -11.93 20.74 -11.57
CA PRO A 89 -13.38 20.90 -11.52
C PRO A 89 -14.08 19.57 -11.83
N ASN A 90 -15.09 19.22 -11.01
CA ASN A 90 -15.79 17.94 -11.10
C ASN A 90 -16.39 17.67 -12.48
N GLU A 91 -16.91 18.71 -13.13
CA GLU A 91 -17.50 18.64 -14.47
C GLU A 91 -16.48 18.33 -15.56
N GLN A 92 -15.20 18.61 -15.35
CA GLN A 92 -14.15 18.42 -16.34
C GLN A 92 -13.37 17.12 -16.13
N ILE A 93 -13.59 16.39 -15.02
CA ILE A 93 -12.84 15.15 -14.68
C ILE A 93 -12.77 14.15 -15.85
N TRP A 94 -13.78 14.11 -16.72
CA TRP A 94 -13.80 13.28 -17.93
C TRP A 94 -12.58 13.50 -18.83
N ARG A 95 -12.02 14.73 -18.89
CA ARG A 95 -10.82 15.04 -19.67
C ARG A 95 -9.60 14.29 -19.17
N VAL A 96 -9.43 14.23 -17.85
CA VAL A 96 -8.33 13.50 -17.21
C VAL A 96 -8.49 12.01 -17.48
N ASN A 97 -9.70 11.47 -17.32
CA ASN A 97 -9.98 10.06 -17.61
C ASN A 97 -9.72 9.71 -19.08
N LEU A 98 -10.13 10.57 -20.03
CA LEU A 98 -9.82 10.37 -21.45
C LEU A 98 -8.32 10.41 -21.73
N ALA A 99 -7.59 11.36 -21.15
CA ALA A 99 -6.13 11.42 -21.33
C ALA A 99 -5.44 10.13 -20.86
N PHE A 100 -5.86 9.57 -19.71
CA PHE A 100 -5.38 8.27 -19.23
C PHE A 100 -5.75 7.12 -20.17
N ILE A 101 -6.99 7.08 -20.68
CA ILE A 101 -7.43 6.07 -21.64
C ILE A 101 -6.59 6.14 -22.92
N PHE A 102 -6.37 7.35 -23.48
CA PHE A 102 -5.53 7.53 -24.66
C PHE A 102 -4.08 7.06 -24.42
N LEU A 103 -3.51 7.37 -23.27
CA LEU A 103 -2.18 6.90 -22.89
C LEU A 103 -2.12 5.38 -22.88
N VAL A 104 -3.07 4.70 -22.23
CA VAL A 104 -3.13 3.24 -22.16
C VAL A 104 -3.30 2.62 -23.55
N VAL A 105 -4.16 3.19 -24.39
CA VAL A 105 -4.38 2.72 -25.77
C VAL A 105 -3.11 2.87 -26.61
N LEU A 106 -2.45 4.03 -26.55
CA LEU A 106 -1.20 4.26 -27.28
C LEU A 106 -0.08 3.34 -26.81
N ALA A 107 0.06 3.14 -25.50
CA ALA A 107 1.03 2.21 -24.93
C ALA A 107 0.75 0.77 -25.38
N PHE A 108 -0.52 0.35 -25.40
CA PHE A 108 -0.94 -0.98 -25.83
C PHE A 108 -0.70 -1.20 -27.33
N VAL A 109 -1.02 -0.22 -28.17
CA VAL A 109 -0.72 -0.26 -29.61
C VAL A 109 0.79 -0.28 -29.86
N GLY A 110 1.57 0.51 -29.11
CA GLY A 110 3.03 0.51 -29.17
C GLY A 110 3.67 -0.81 -28.72
N PHE A 111 3.01 -1.54 -27.82
CA PHE A 111 3.44 -2.85 -27.36
C PHE A 111 3.14 -3.96 -28.38
N ILE A 112 1.97 -3.91 -29.02
CA ILE A 112 1.52 -4.91 -30.00
C ILE A 112 2.05 -4.65 -31.41
N THR A 113 2.52 -3.43 -31.71
CA THR A 113 2.94 -3.07 -33.06
C THR A 113 4.04 -4.03 -33.55
N PRO A 114 3.79 -4.76 -34.66
CA PRO A 114 4.75 -5.70 -35.20
C PRO A 114 6.07 -5.00 -35.56
N GLN A 115 7.20 -5.66 -35.31
CA GLN A 115 8.54 -5.19 -35.69
C GLN A 115 8.63 -4.69 -37.14
N LYS A 116 7.79 -5.22 -38.04
CA LYS A 116 7.67 -4.81 -39.45
C LYS A 116 7.37 -3.32 -39.64
N TYR A 117 6.66 -2.66 -38.72
CA TYR A 117 6.35 -1.23 -38.80
C TYR A 117 7.38 -0.35 -38.06
N ARG A 118 8.24 -0.92 -37.20
CA ARG A 118 9.31 -0.18 -36.51
C ARG A 118 10.41 0.28 -37.48
N ASN A 119 10.70 -0.53 -38.50
CA ASN A 119 11.67 -0.21 -39.55
C ASN A 119 11.16 0.80 -40.60
N LEU A 120 9.88 1.21 -40.54
CA LEU A 120 9.27 2.19 -41.44
C LEU A 120 9.15 3.59 -40.81
N LEU A 121 9.33 3.69 -39.49
CA LEU A 121 9.24 4.91 -38.69
C LEU A 121 10.62 5.45 -38.25
N THR A 122 11.70 4.83 -38.76
CA THR A 122 13.09 5.32 -38.69
C THR A 122 13.49 5.76 -40.09
#